data_AF-A0A1G0L7C9-F1
#
_entry.id   AF-A0A1G0L7C9-F1
#
_cell.length_a   1.000
_cell.length_b   1.000
_cell.length_c   1.000
_cell.angle_alpha   90.00
_cell.angle_beta   90.00
_cell.angle_gamma   90.00
#
_symmetry.space_group_name_H-M   'P 1'
#
loop_
_entity.id
_entity.type
_entity.pdbx_description
1 polymer ?
#
loop_
_entity_poly.entity_id
_entity_poly.type
_entity_poly.pdbx_seq_one_letter_code
_entity_poly.pdbx_strand_id
1 'polypeptide(L)'
;MLHPAAGKEACLDCHRPGANEHIKGTPANHAFANVACAMCHRAGPTAPPNIPHDTGDAFGECRMCHAADGPPGIPVPPASHEGFHGSICTICHRAASP
;
A
#
# COMPACT_ATOMS: atom_id res chain seq x y z
N MET A 1 -6.81 -12.21 0.21
CA MET A 1 -8.26 -11.99 0.36
C MET A 1 -8.95 -13.32 0.09
N LEU A 2 -9.67 -13.88 1.06
CA LEU A 2 -10.20 -15.26 0.98
C LEU A 2 -11.60 -15.34 0.34
N HIS A 3 -12.28 -14.21 0.20
CA HIS A 3 -13.58 -14.09 -0.45
C HIS A 3 -13.57 -12.91 -1.43
N PRO A 4 -14.39 -12.91 -2.48
CA PRO A 4 -14.54 -11.77 -3.35
C PRO A 4 -15.01 -10.52 -2.58
N ALA A 5 -14.55 -9.35 -3.01
CA ALA A 5 -14.99 -8.06 -2.48
C ALA A 5 -16.16 -7.44 -3.27
N ALA A 6 -16.47 -7.95 -4.46
CA ALA A 6 -17.57 -7.44 -5.29
C ALA A 6 -18.91 -7.57 -4.56
N GLY A 7 -19.63 -6.47 -4.40
CA GLY A 7 -20.87 -6.38 -3.63
C GLY A 7 -20.67 -6.38 -2.10
N LYS A 8 -19.42 -6.24 -1.62
CA LYS A 8 -19.02 -6.18 -0.20
C LYS A 8 -17.93 -5.12 0.03
N GLU A 9 -18.06 -3.98 -0.61
CA GLU A 9 -17.07 -2.90 -0.61
C GLU A 9 -16.95 -2.22 0.77
N ALA A 10 -18.03 -2.27 1.57
CA ALA A 10 -18.04 -1.83 2.97
C ALA A 10 -17.35 -2.86 3.89
N CYS A 11 -16.03 -3.00 3.73
CA CYS A 11 -15.20 -3.98 4.41
C CYS A 11 -15.39 -3.96 5.94
N LEU A 12 -15.47 -2.76 6.53
CA LEU A 12 -15.61 -2.53 7.96
C LEU A 12 -16.95 -2.96 8.56
N ASP A 13 -17.98 -3.27 7.75
CA ASP A 13 -19.25 -3.82 8.25
C ASP A 13 -19.04 -5.20 8.88
N CYS A 14 -18.04 -5.94 8.39
CA CYS A 14 -17.69 -7.27 8.87
C CYS A 14 -16.31 -7.31 9.55
N HIS A 15 -15.34 -6.56 9.03
CA HIS A 15 -13.95 -6.62 9.47
C HIS A 15 -13.57 -5.56 10.52
N ARG A 16 -14.48 -4.68 10.96
CA ARG A 16 -14.17 -3.83 12.12
C ARG A 16 -14.03 -4.70 13.39
N PRO A 17 -13.14 -4.36 14.34
CA PRO A 17 -13.02 -5.10 15.59
C PRO A 17 -14.37 -5.25 16.28
N GLY A 18 -14.75 -6.49 16.60
CA GLY A 18 -16.01 -6.81 17.26
C GLY A 18 -17.28 -6.70 16.41
N ALA A 19 -17.18 -6.44 15.10
CA ALA A 19 -18.36 -6.42 14.22
C ALA A 19 -18.95 -7.82 13.97
N ASN A 20 -18.11 -8.86 13.97
CA ASN A 20 -18.51 -10.25 13.81
C ASN A 20 -17.49 -11.16 14.51
N GLU A 21 -17.94 -12.02 15.41
CA GLU A 21 -17.08 -12.91 16.21
C GLU A 21 -16.46 -14.08 15.42
N HIS A 22 -17.01 -14.39 14.24
CA HIS A 22 -16.51 -15.42 13.34
C HIS A 22 -15.62 -14.87 12.22
N ILE A 23 -15.45 -13.55 12.13
CA ILE A 23 -14.63 -12.88 11.12
C ILE A 23 -13.45 -12.22 11.79
N LYS A 24 -12.25 -12.42 11.23
CA LYS A 24 -11.06 -11.74 11.71
C LYS A 24 -11.20 -10.23 11.50
N GLY A 25 -11.30 -9.50 12.60
CA GLY A 25 -11.30 -8.04 12.60
C GLY A 25 -9.93 -7.45 12.23
N THR A 26 -9.91 -6.18 11.85
CA THR A 26 -8.68 -5.43 11.66
C THR A 26 -7.90 -5.30 12.98
N PRO A 27 -6.57 -5.26 12.96
CA PRO A 27 -5.77 -4.96 14.16
C PRO A 27 -6.10 -3.57 14.73
N ALA A 28 -5.84 -3.37 16.04
CA ALA A 28 -6.16 -2.12 16.75
C ALA A 28 -5.50 -0.86 16.13
N ASN A 29 -4.31 -1.02 15.53
CA ASN A 29 -3.57 0.06 14.87
C ASN A 29 -3.81 0.13 13.34
N HIS A 30 -4.77 -0.64 12.81
CA HIS A 30 -5.05 -0.74 11.38
C HIS A 30 -6.30 0.08 11.01
N ALA A 31 -6.20 1.39 11.25
CA ALA A 31 -7.31 2.34 11.09
C ALA A 31 -7.29 3.00 9.70
N PHE A 32 -7.69 2.24 8.67
CA PHE A 32 -7.82 2.75 7.30
C PHE A 32 -9.29 2.93 6.91
N ALA A 33 -9.57 3.89 6.03
CA ALA A 33 -10.89 4.05 5.42
C ALA A 33 -11.21 2.86 4.50
N ASN A 34 -12.50 2.50 4.37
CA ASN A 34 -12.96 1.38 3.53
C ASN A 34 -12.37 1.39 2.10
N VAL A 35 -12.25 2.59 1.51
CA VAL A 35 -11.70 2.78 0.16
C VAL A 35 -10.25 2.27 0.02
N ALA A 36 -9.49 2.22 1.11
CA ALA A 36 -8.10 1.80 1.11
C ALA A 36 -7.92 0.28 1.24
N CYS A 37 -8.96 -0.46 1.65
CA CYS A 37 -8.84 -1.90 1.93
C CYS A 37 -8.39 -2.69 0.69
N ALA A 38 -8.97 -2.40 -0.47
CA ALA A 38 -8.64 -3.07 -1.73
C ALA A 38 -7.23 -2.74 -2.25
N MET A 39 -6.62 -1.64 -1.79
CA MET A 39 -5.27 -1.24 -2.20
C MET A 39 -4.21 -2.21 -1.69
N CYS A 40 -4.38 -2.70 -0.46
CA CYS A 40 -3.47 -3.65 0.19
C CYS A 40 -3.98 -5.09 0.11
N HIS A 41 -5.29 -5.31 0.29
CA HIS A 41 -5.93 -6.63 0.29
C HIS A 41 -6.46 -7.04 -1.08
N ARG A 42 -5.71 -6.78 -2.15
CA ARG A 42 -6.09 -7.14 -3.52
C ARG A 42 -6.07 -8.66 -3.76
N ALA A 43 -6.96 -9.12 -4.64
CA ALA A 43 -6.93 -10.47 -5.19
C ALA A 43 -6.24 -10.41 -6.56
N GLY A 44 -5.04 -10.95 -6.70
CA GLY A 44 -4.32 -10.99 -7.98
C GLY A 44 -2.79 -10.87 -7.85
N PRO A 45 -2.05 -11.11 -8.96
CA PRO A 45 -0.60 -11.25 -8.95
C PRO A 45 0.20 -9.95 -9.09
N THR A 46 -0.45 -8.81 -9.30
CA THR A 46 0.27 -7.53 -9.48
C THR A 46 0.71 -6.96 -8.14
N ALA A 47 1.81 -7.50 -7.63
CA ALA A 47 2.56 -6.88 -6.55
C ALA A 47 3.32 -5.65 -7.09
N PRO A 48 3.47 -4.59 -6.28
CA PRO A 48 4.40 -3.50 -6.60
C PRO A 48 5.82 -4.03 -6.81
N PRO A 49 6.63 -3.42 -7.68
CA PRO A 49 8.03 -3.80 -7.82
C PRO A 49 8.79 -3.59 -6.51
N ASN A 50 9.78 -4.45 -6.27
CA ASN A 50 10.69 -4.28 -5.15
C ASN A 50 11.61 -3.07 -5.37
N ILE A 51 12.06 -2.47 -4.26
CA ILE A 51 13.04 -1.40 -4.24
C ILE A 51 14.43 -2.03 -4.40
N PRO A 52 15.18 -1.70 -5.47
CA PRO A 52 16.47 -2.32 -5.76
C PRO A 52 17.66 -1.61 -5.09
N HIS A 53 17.42 -0.59 -4.28
CA HIS A 53 18.43 0.21 -3.61
C HIS A 53 18.10 0.39 -2.13
N ASP A 54 19.07 0.87 -1.37
CA ASP A 54 18.90 1.16 0.05
C ASP A 54 17.87 2.29 0.28
N THR A 55 17.12 2.18 1.37
CA THR A 55 16.13 3.18 1.81
C THR A 55 16.45 3.73 3.19
N GLY A 56 17.71 3.67 3.62
CA GLY A 56 18.16 4.25 4.88
C GLY A 56 18.04 5.78 4.87
N ASP A 57 18.51 6.42 5.95
CA ASP A 57 18.28 7.85 6.21
C ASP A 57 18.70 8.77 5.04
N ALA A 58 19.76 8.41 4.31
CA ALA A 58 20.22 9.15 3.13
C ALA A 58 19.24 9.11 1.94
N PHE A 59 18.31 8.15 1.92
CA PHE A 59 17.35 7.87 0.83
C PHE A 59 15.89 7.86 1.32
N GLY A 60 15.62 8.35 2.53
CA GLY A 60 14.29 8.34 3.13
C GLY A 60 13.25 9.18 2.37
N GLU A 61 13.69 10.21 1.64
CA GLU A 61 12.83 11.08 0.83
C GLU A 61 12.70 10.58 -0.61
N CYS A 62 11.89 9.54 -0.83
CA CYS A 62 11.79 8.84 -2.11
C CYS A 62 11.52 9.78 -3.31
N ARG A 63 10.70 10.82 -3.10
CA ARG A 63 10.27 11.77 -4.14
C ARG A 63 11.39 12.71 -4.61
N MET A 64 12.54 12.78 -3.94
CA MET A 64 13.70 13.55 -4.42
C MET A 64 14.25 13.02 -5.74
N CYS A 65 14.21 11.70 -5.92
CA CYS A 65 14.66 11.05 -7.16
C CYS A 65 13.48 10.56 -8.00
N HIS A 66 12.41 10.09 -7.36
CA HIS A 66 11.20 9.59 -8.03
C HIS A 66 10.20 10.73 -8.30
N ALA A 67 10.66 11.75 -9.04
CA ALA A 67 9.87 12.90 -9.48
C ALA A 67 10.09 13.20 -10.97
N ALA A 68 9.20 13.98 -11.57
CA ALA A 68 9.25 14.30 -13.00
C ALA A 68 10.54 15.04 -13.41
N ASP A 69 11.13 15.79 -12.48
CA ASP A 69 12.39 16.53 -12.61
C ASP A 69 13.59 15.81 -11.94
N GLY A 70 13.40 14.55 -11.54
CA GLY A 70 14.45 13.72 -10.93
C GLY A 70 15.54 13.29 -11.93
N PRO A 71 16.56 12.56 -11.45
CA PRO A 71 17.64 12.06 -12.29
C PRO A 71 17.12 11.20 -13.47
N PRO A 72 17.78 11.26 -14.64
CA PRO A 72 17.35 10.49 -15.80
C PRO A 72 17.41 8.98 -15.51
N GLY A 73 16.40 8.25 -15.98
CA GLY A 73 16.31 6.79 -15.83
C GLY A 73 15.70 6.32 -14.52
N ILE A 74 15.30 7.22 -13.62
CA ILE A 74 14.57 6.88 -12.40
C ILE A 74 13.05 6.83 -12.71
N PRO A 75 12.33 5.75 -12.34
CA PRO A 75 10.89 5.68 -12.56
C PRO A 75 10.14 6.75 -11.77
N VAL A 76 9.18 7.41 -12.41
CA VAL A 76 8.26 8.34 -11.72
C VAL A 76 7.04 7.56 -11.25
N PRO A 77 6.51 7.82 -10.03
CA PRO A 77 5.27 7.20 -9.58
C PRO A 77 4.13 7.48 -10.57
N PRO A 78 3.28 6.48 -10.88
CA PRO A 78 2.13 6.67 -11.75
C PRO A 78 1.19 7.77 -11.22
N ALA A 79 0.41 8.41 -12.09
CA ALA A 79 -0.58 9.42 -11.69
C ALA A 79 -1.57 8.91 -10.62
N SER A 80 -1.86 7.60 -10.59
CA SER A 80 -2.69 6.98 -9.54
C SER A 80 -2.09 7.03 -8.13
N HIS A 81 -0.84 7.49 -7.98
CA HIS A 81 -0.16 7.72 -6.70
C HIS A 81 -0.25 9.18 -6.25
N GLU A 82 -1.10 9.99 -6.88
CA GLU A 82 -1.42 11.33 -6.41
C GLU A 82 -1.98 11.28 -4.97
N GLY A 83 -1.51 12.18 -4.11
CA GLY A 83 -1.88 12.21 -2.68
C GLY A 83 -1.13 11.22 -1.78
N PHE A 84 -0.26 10.37 -2.33
CA PHE A 84 0.60 9.51 -1.51
C PHE A 84 1.82 10.26 -0.95
N HIS A 85 2.05 10.08 0.35
CA HIS A 85 3.14 10.69 1.11
C HIS A 85 4.37 9.76 1.09
N GLY A 86 5.59 10.29 1.26
CA GLY A 86 6.83 9.50 1.14
C GLY A 86 6.86 8.24 2.04
N SER A 87 6.24 8.30 3.21
CA SER A 87 6.14 7.16 4.14
C SER A 87 5.29 5.99 3.65
N ILE A 88 4.43 6.19 2.63
CA ILE A 88 3.57 5.12 2.12
C ILE A 88 4.29 4.21 1.11
N CYS A 89 5.40 4.67 0.53
CA CYS A 89 6.12 3.96 -0.54
C CYS A 89 6.54 2.56 -0.06
N THR A 90 7.12 2.48 1.14
CA THR A 90 7.65 1.23 1.73
C THR A 90 6.57 0.27 2.23
N ILE A 91 5.30 0.72 2.29
CA ILE A 91 4.17 -0.15 2.63
C ILE A 91 3.85 -1.11 1.47
N CYS A 92 3.99 -0.62 0.25
CA CYS A 92 3.68 -1.33 -0.98
C CYS A 92 4.94 -1.88 -1.66
N HIS A 93 5.96 -1.04 -1.82
CA HIS A 93 7.24 -1.40 -2.41
C HIS A 93 8.18 -1.89 -1.32
N ARG A 94 8.62 -3.14 -1.39
CA ARG A 94 9.51 -3.72 -0.38
C ARG A 94 10.94 -3.70 -0.88
N ALA A 95 11.90 -3.53 0.03
CA ALA A 95 13.29 -3.80 -0.32
C ALA A 95 13.39 -5.21 -0.93
N ALA A 96 14.13 -5.32 -2.03
CA ALA A 96 14.49 -6.65 -2.53
C ALA A 96 15.16 -7.43 -1.39
N SER A 97 14.76 -8.69 -1.19
CA SER A 97 15.48 -9.56 -0.28
C SER A 97 16.92 -9.71 -0.79
N PRO A 98 17.94 -9.77 0.10
CA PRO A 98 19.31 -10.03 -0.30
C PRO A 98 19.46 -11.37 -1.04
#